data_AF-A0A1F3BIM4-F1
#
_entry.id   AF-A0A1F3BIM4-F1
#
_cell.length_a   1.000
_cell.length_b   1.000
_cell.length_c   1.000
_cell.angle_alpha   90.00
_cell.angle_beta   90.00
_cell.angle_gamma   90.00
#
_symmetry.space_group_name_H-M   'P 1'
#
loop_
_entity.id
_entity.type
_entity.pdbx_description
1 polymer ?
#
loop_
_entity_poly.entity_id
_entity_poly.type
_entity_poly.pdbx_seq_one_letter_code
_entity_poly.pdbx_strand_id
1 'polypeptide(L)'
;MNDWLEKAEENQKIKENILFQGTDNEIETIQSNVQLLETLTQKLSFLVDRAAKISVEFRKPSIELGFTHLQGDPVYEFYGSAYTQFDKKIFFYKLSSELYLCWRRIYFKIPAQPNRVKIVIHEKCSSEVTKKKTHSTREKFKFKITDLNEDLSQTILDWLVFKIKTEDLKKSLPITHFHN
;
A
#
# COMPACT_ATOMS: atom_id res chain seq x y z
N MET A 1 13.90 -22.68 -22.61
CA MET A 1 12.77 -23.52 -22.15
C MET A 1 12.16 -22.79 -20.96
N ASN A 2 11.01 -22.12 -21.19
CA ASN A 2 10.44 -21.06 -20.37
C ASN A 2 9.46 -21.61 -19.31
N ASP A 3 9.90 -22.60 -18.52
CA ASP A 3 9.07 -23.30 -17.54
C ASP A 3 8.48 -22.35 -16.46
N TRP A 4 9.15 -21.22 -16.19
CA TRP A 4 8.66 -20.21 -15.26
C TRP A 4 7.57 -19.31 -15.86
N LEU A 5 7.61 -19.08 -17.18
CA LEU A 5 6.69 -18.22 -17.92
C LEU A 5 5.38 -18.97 -18.18
N GLU A 6 5.49 -20.26 -18.51
CA GLU A 6 4.36 -21.17 -18.70
C GLU A 6 3.61 -21.41 -17.37
N LYS A 7 4.34 -21.61 -16.27
CA LYS A 7 3.75 -21.64 -14.91
C LYS A 7 3.11 -20.31 -14.50
N ALA A 8 3.65 -19.17 -14.95
CA ALA A 8 3.07 -17.87 -14.64
C ALA A 8 1.74 -17.67 -15.38
N GLU A 9 1.69 -18.03 -16.67
CA GLU A 9 0.47 -18.00 -17.48
C GLU A 9 -0.59 -18.98 -16.98
N GLU A 10 -0.18 -20.19 -16.58
CA GLU A 10 -1.10 -21.19 -16.03
C GLU A 10 -1.68 -20.75 -14.69
N ASN A 11 -0.85 -20.19 -13.80
CA ASN A 11 -1.33 -19.57 -12.55
C ASN A 11 -2.23 -18.35 -12.79
N GLN A 12 -2.01 -17.61 -13.88
CA GLN A 12 -2.85 -16.48 -14.27
C GLN A 12 -4.21 -16.96 -14.79
N LYS A 13 -4.25 -17.97 -15.66
CA LYS A 13 -5.50 -18.62 -16.12
C LYS A 13 -6.28 -19.25 -14.98
N ILE A 14 -5.60 -19.89 -14.03
CA ILE A 14 -6.24 -20.44 -12.83
C ILE A 14 -6.82 -19.33 -11.96
N LYS A 15 -6.11 -18.21 -11.78
CA LYS A 15 -6.65 -17.03 -11.09
C LYS A 15 -7.85 -16.43 -11.81
N GLU A 16 -7.80 -16.32 -13.14
CA GLU A 16 -8.91 -15.82 -13.97
C GLU A 16 -10.14 -16.74 -13.86
N ASN A 17 -9.96 -18.06 -13.90
CA ASN A 17 -11.04 -19.03 -13.70
C ASN A 17 -11.58 -19.05 -12.26
N ILE A 18 -10.75 -18.84 -11.25
CA ILE A 18 -11.19 -18.71 -9.85
C ILE A 18 -11.89 -17.37 -9.61
N LEU A 19 -11.50 -16.30 -10.31
CA LEU A 19 -12.17 -14.99 -10.28
C LEU A 19 -13.62 -15.07 -10.78
N PHE A 20 -13.91 -16.03 -11.66
CA PHE A 20 -15.22 -16.19 -12.29
C PHE A 20 -16.17 -17.16 -11.55
N GLN A 21 -15.75 -17.73 -10.41
CA GLN A 21 -16.57 -18.64 -9.59
C GLN A 21 -17.12 -17.99 -8.32
N GLY A 22 -17.28 -16.66 -8.32
CA GLY A 22 -18.16 -16.01 -7.36
C GLY A 22 -19.62 -16.29 -7.72
N THR A 23 -20.49 -16.49 -6.73
CA THR A 23 -21.94 -16.40 -6.99
C THR A 23 -22.27 -15.01 -7.55
N ASP A 24 -23.30 -14.85 -8.39
CA ASP A 24 -23.68 -13.54 -8.96
C ASP A 24 -23.75 -12.44 -7.88
N ASN A 25 -24.26 -12.80 -6.70
CA ASN A 25 -24.33 -11.94 -5.51
C ASN A 25 -22.96 -11.46 -4.99
N GLU A 26 -21.92 -12.29 -5.05
CA GLU A 26 -20.56 -11.90 -4.62
C GLU A 26 -19.94 -10.91 -5.60
N ILE A 27 -20.16 -11.11 -6.90
CA ILE A 27 -19.69 -10.19 -7.94
C ILE A 27 -20.38 -8.83 -7.79
N GLU A 28 -21.70 -8.81 -7.64
CA GLU A 28 -22.46 -7.58 -7.39
C GLU A 28 -21.99 -6.86 -6.12
N THR A 29 -21.73 -7.61 -5.05
CA THR A 29 -21.22 -7.04 -3.79
C THR A 29 -19.84 -6.41 -3.97
N ILE A 30 -18.93 -7.08 -4.69
CA ILE A 30 -17.60 -6.55 -4.98
C ILE A 30 -17.70 -5.29 -5.83
N GLN A 31 -18.52 -5.28 -6.88
CA GLN A 31 -18.73 -4.11 -7.73
C GLN A 31 -19.30 -2.92 -6.95
N SER A 32 -20.29 -3.16 -6.10
CA SER A 32 -20.84 -2.13 -5.22
C SER A 32 -19.77 -1.57 -4.27
N ASN A 33 -18.94 -2.43 -3.68
CA ASN A 33 -17.84 -1.99 -2.83
C ASN A 33 -16.77 -1.20 -3.60
N VAL A 34 -16.47 -1.58 -4.85
CA VAL A 34 -15.55 -0.85 -5.73
C VAL A 34 -16.06 0.57 -5.95
N GLN A 35 -17.34 0.72 -6.30
CA GLN A 35 -17.97 2.04 -6.47
C GLN A 35 -17.89 2.89 -5.20
N LEU A 36 -18.13 2.29 -4.02
CA LEU A 36 -18.03 3.00 -2.74
C LEU A 36 -16.60 3.49 -2.44
N LEU A 37 -15.59 2.74 -2.88
CA LEU A 37 -14.17 3.06 -2.63
C LEU A 37 -13.58 4.00 -3.70
N GLU A 38 -14.25 4.13 -4.84
CA GLU A 38 -13.77 4.83 -6.04
C GLU A 38 -13.34 6.26 -5.77
N THR A 39 -14.13 7.04 -5.00
CA THR A 39 -13.79 8.43 -4.67
C THR A 39 -12.44 8.54 -3.97
N LEU A 40 -12.17 7.66 -3.01
CA LEU A 40 -10.92 7.66 -2.26
C LEU A 40 -9.74 7.22 -3.13
N THR A 41 -9.91 6.15 -3.91
CA THR A 41 -8.83 5.61 -4.74
C THR A 41 -8.50 6.54 -5.91
N GLN A 42 -9.50 7.14 -6.56
CA GLN A 42 -9.28 8.13 -7.63
C GLN A 42 -8.54 9.37 -7.11
N LYS A 43 -8.94 9.91 -5.96
CA LYS A 43 -8.24 11.06 -5.37
C LYS A 43 -6.81 10.71 -4.99
N LEU A 44 -6.58 9.54 -4.39
CA LEU A 44 -5.24 9.09 -4.07
C LEU A 44 -4.38 8.88 -5.32
N SER A 45 -4.92 8.27 -6.37
CA SER A 45 -4.23 8.13 -7.66
C SER A 45 -3.85 9.48 -8.25
N PHE A 46 -4.78 10.45 -8.25
CA PHE A 46 -4.51 11.81 -8.70
C PHE A 46 -3.37 12.48 -7.90
N LEU A 47 -3.39 12.34 -6.57
CA LEU A 47 -2.34 12.89 -5.69
C LEU A 47 -0.98 12.23 -5.95
N VAL A 48 -0.96 10.90 -6.11
CA VAL A 48 0.24 10.12 -6.42
C VAL A 48 0.80 10.51 -7.78
N ASP A 49 -0.03 10.61 -8.83
CA ASP A 49 0.40 11.04 -10.16
C ASP A 49 0.99 12.44 -10.15
N ARG A 50 0.35 13.36 -9.41
CA ARG A 50 0.85 14.73 -9.29
C ARG A 50 2.20 14.77 -8.57
N ALA A 51 2.35 14.02 -7.49
CA ALA A 51 3.62 13.92 -6.77
C ALA A 51 4.70 13.23 -7.63
N ALA A 52 4.32 12.21 -8.40
CA ALA A 52 5.18 11.45 -9.31
C ALA A 52 5.64 12.24 -10.54
N LYS A 53 5.08 13.43 -10.82
CA LYS A 53 5.55 14.35 -11.88
C LYS A 53 6.61 15.35 -11.44
N ILE A 54 6.81 15.55 -10.13
CA ILE A 54 7.83 16.49 -9.62
C ILE A 54 9.21 15.91 -9.92
N SER A 55 10.14 16.58 -10.61
CA SER A 55 11.43 15.95 -10.92
C SER A 55 12.13 15.39 -9.65
N VAL A 56 12.73 14.20 -9.78
CA VAL A 56 13.38 13.45 -8.70
C VAL A 56 14.43 14.30 -7.97
N GLU A 57 15.08 15.21 -8.69
CA GLU A 57 16.09 16.15 -8.18
C GLU A 57 15.54 17.12 -7.13
N PHE A 58 14.23 17.41 -7.17
CA PHE A 58 13.54 18.28 -6.20
C PHE A 58 12.86 17.49 -5.07
N ARG A 59 12.85 16.15 -5.15
CA ARG A 59 12.34 15.29 -4.07
C ARG A 59 13.52 14.92 -3.18
N LYS A 60 13.60 15.52 -1.99
CA LYS A 60 14.52 15.08 -0.93
C LYS A 60 13.68 14.51 0.22
N PRO A 61 13.75 13.19 0.51
CA PRO A 61 14.56 12.17 -0.17
C PRO A 61 14.08 11.87 -1.59
N SER A 62 14.93 11.25 -2.43
CA SER A 62 14.54 10.76 -3.76
C SER A 62 13.45 9.72 -3.59
N ILE A 63 12.21 10.07 -3.95
CA ILE A 63 11.04 9.22 -3.75
C ILE A 63 10.52 8.72 -5.10
N GLU A 64 10.44 7.40 -5.24
CA GLU A 64 9.64 6.75 -6.29
C GLU A 64 8.22 6.53 -5.75
N LEU A 65 7.20 6.89 -6.53
CA LEU A 65 5.80 6.71 -6.19
C LEU A 65 5.07 6.05 -7.36
N GLY A 66 4.06 5.26 -7.05
CA GLY A 66 3.16 4.76 -8.08
C GLY A 66 1.96 4.04 -7.48
N PHE A 67 1.09 3.62 -8.38
CA PHE A 67 -0.07 2.80 -8.05
C PHE A 67 -0.30 1.78 -9.16
N THR A 68 -0.88 0.65 -8.78
CA THR A 68 -1.23 -0.43 -9.70
C THR A 68 -2.60 -0.95 -9.36
N HIS A 69 -3.43 -1.13 -10.39
CA HIS A 69 -4.71 -1.82 -10.32
C HIS A 69 -4.81 -2.69 -11.56
N LEU A 70 -4.94 -4.00 -11.38
CA LEU A 70 -5.20 -4.92 -12.48
C LEU A 70 -6.71 -4.94 -12.74
N GLN A 71 -7.11 -4.71 -13.98
CA GLN A 71 -8.53 -4.74 -14.35
C GLN A 71 -9.12 -6.12 -14.01
N GLY A 72 -10.19 -6.14 -13.22
CA GLY A 72 -10.82 -7.36 -12.71
C GLY A 72 -10.34 -7.78 -11.32
N ASP A 73 -9.16 -7.34 -10.86
CA ASP A 73 -8.72 -7.62 -9.49
C ASP A 73 -9.38 -6.65 -8.50
N PRO A 74 -10.02 -7.13 -7.42
CA PRO A 74 -10.61 -6.29 -6.37
C PRO A 74 -9.54 -5.73 -5.42
N VAL A 75 -8.40 -5.29 -5.97
CA VAL A 75 -7.23 -4.84 -5.23
C VAL A 75 -6.67 -3.57 -5.86
N TYR A 76 -6.48 -2.55 -5.02
CA TYR A 76 -5.68 -1.37 -5.36
C TYR A 76 -4.38 -1.41 -4.56
N GLU A 77 -3.25 -1.20 -5.23
CA GLU A 77 -1.93 -1.05 -4.61
C GLU A 77 -1.40 0.36 -4.84
N PHE A 78 -0.93 1.01 -3.77
CA PHE A 78 -0.16 2.25 -3.85
C PHE A 78 1.17 2.03 -3.14
N TYR A 79 2.25 2.58 -3.70
CA TYR A 79 3.59 2.37 -3.18
C TYR A 79 4.46 3.63 -3.23
N GLY A 80 5.41 3.65 -2.31
CA GLY A 80 6.47 4.66 -2.25
C GLY A 80 7.79 4.02 -1.84
N SER A 81 8.89 4.44 -2.44
CA SER A 81 10.23 4.03 -2.03
C SER A 81 11.13 5.25 -1.87
N ALA A 82 12.01 5.23 -0.87
CA ALA A 82 12.95 6.32 -0.64
C ALA A 82 14.19 5.84 0.12
N TYR A 83 15.31 6.52 -0.12
CA TYR A 83 16.47 6.41 0.73
C TYR A 83 16.29 7.24 2.00
N THR A 84 16.44 6.60 3.16
CA THR A 84 16.31 7.23 4.47
C THR A 84 17.54 6.94 5.31
N GLN A 85 17.91 7.87 6.18
CA GLN A 85 19.02 7.68 7.12
C GLN A 85 18.47 7.32 8.49
N PHE A 86 18.92 6.20 9.04
CA PHE A 86 18.64 5.84 10.42
C PHE A 86 19.86 6.15 11.28
N ASP A 87 19.65 6.97 12.30
CA ASP A 87 20.70 7.32 13.26
C ASP A 87 20.91 6.18 14.25
N LYS A 88 22.14 5.65 14.30
CA LYS A 88 22.55 4.74 15.36
C LYS A 88 22.89 5.56 16.60
N LYS A 89 22.02 5.49 17.61
CA LYS A 89 22.24 6.09 18.93
C LYS A 89 22.70 5.03 19.92
N ILE A 90 23.75 5.32 20.67
CA ILE A 90 24.09 4.61 21.91
C ILE A 90 23.98 5.64 23.04
N PHE A 91 23.10 5.38 24.01
CA PHE A 91 22.71 6.32 25.05
C PHE A 91 22.23 7.68 24.50
N PHE A 92 23.14 8.65 24.34
CA PHE A 92 22.85 10.02 23.88
C PHE A 92 23.78 10.51 22.76
N TYR A 93 24.78 9.72 22.35
CA TYR A 93 25.71 10.11 21.27
C TYR A 93 25.27 9.53 19.94
N LYS A 94 25.18 10.39 18.91
CA LYS A 94 24.98 9.99 17.51
C LYS A 94 26.32 9.42 17.00
N LEU A 95 26.39 8.10 16.85
CA LEU A 95 27.63 7.42 16.48
C LEU A 95 27.85 7.40 14.96
N SER A 96 26.78 7.10 14.22
CA SER A 96 26.77 7.05 12.75
C SER A 96 25.34 7.06 12.22
N SER A 97 25.17 7.54 10.99
CA SER A 97 23.94 7.38 10.22
C SER A 97 24.15 6.27 9.19
N GLU A 98 23.24 5.30 9.14
CA GLU A 98 23.28 4.24 8.14
C GLU A 98 22.17 4.50 7.11
N LEU A 99 22.49 4.32 5.83
CA LEU A 99 21.57 4.54 4.72
C LEU A 99 20.72 3.28 4.51
N TYR A 100 19.40 3.46 4.48
CA TYR A 100 18.42 2.41 4.24
C TYR A 100 17.60 2.76 3.00
N LEU A 101 17.35 1.76 2.16
CA LEU A 101 16.29 1.82 1.17
C LEU A 101 14.99 1.33 1.83
N CYS A 102 14.03 2.24 1.95
CA CYS A 102 12.72 1.95 2.52
C CYS A 102 11.65 1.89 1.45
N TRP A 103 10.72 0.96 1.62
CA TRP A 103 9.56 0.74 0.77
C TRP A 103 8.32 0.78 1.66
N ARG A 104 7.30 1.50 1.20
CA ARG A 104 5.97 1.57 1.79
C ARG A 104 4.96 1.14 0.75
N ARG A 105 4.04 0.25 1.14
CA ARG A 105 2.95 -0.22 0.29
C ARG A 105 1.66 -0.25 1.08
N ILE A 106 0.59 0.20 0.46
CA ILE A 106 -0.77 0.09 1.00
C ILE A 106 -1.64 -0.63 -0.04
N TYR A 107 -2.36 -1.65 0.43
CA TYR A 107 -3.28 -2.43 -0.37
C TYR A 107 -4.69 -2.21 0.13
N PHE A 108 -5.61 -1.84 -0.76
CA PHE A 108 -7.04 -1.91 -0.52
C PHE A 108 -7.56 -3.19 -1.16
N LYS A 109 -7.88 -4.19 -0.34
CA LYS A 109 -8.46 -5.45 -0.80
C LYS A 109 -9.96 -5.44 -0.54
N ILE A 110 -10.76 -5.58 -1.58
CA ILE A 110 -12.22 -5.53 -1.52
C ILE A 110 -12.75 -6.97 -1.37
N PRO A 111 -13.26 -7.37 -0.20
CA PRO A 111 -13.90 -8.67 0.00
C PRO A 111 -15.31 -8.69 -0.60
N ALA A 112 -15.86 -9.89 -0.78
CA ALA A 112 -17.28 -10.14 -1.06
C ALA A 112 -18.16 -9.97 0.20
N GLN A 113 -17.90 -8.93 0.99
CA GLN A 113 -18.71 -8.55 2.15
C GLN A 113 -19.21 -7.12 1.95
N PRO A 114 -20.52 -6.84 2.03
CA PRO A 114 -21.05 -5.51 1.73
C PRO A 114 -20.46 -4.41 2.62
N ASN A 115 -20.11 -3.29 2.00
CA ASN A 115 -19.52 -2.12 2.64
C ASN A 115 -18.29 -2.47 3.50
N ARG A 116 -17.40 -3.33 3.01
CA ARG A 116 -16.16 -3.70 3.71
C ARG A 116 -14.94 -3.53 2.82
N VAL A 117 -13.82 -3.16 3.43
CA VAL A 117 -12.51 -3.17 2.80
C VAL A 117 -11.44 -3.62 3.78
N LYS A 118 -10.48 -4.39 3.28
CA LYS A 118 -9.31 -4.82 4.02
C LYS A 118 -8.10 -4.00 3.57
N ILE A 119 -7.60 -3.16 4.47
CA ILE A 119 -6.40 -2.36 4.23
C ILE A 119 -5.19 -3.13 4.75
N VAL A 120 -4.16 -3.31 3.92
CA VAL A 120 -2.89 -3.90 4.34
C VAL A 120 -1.80 -2.88 4.13
N ILE A 121 -1.09 -2.50 5.20
CA ILE A 121 0.08 -1.64 5.11
C ILE A 121 1.34 -2.48 5.30
N HIS A 122 2.36 -2.21 4.50
CA HIS A 122 3.65 -2.88 4.56
C HIS A 122 4.74 -1.83 4.47
N GLU A 123 5.61 -1.78 5.47
CA GLU A 123 6.85 -1.03 5.43
C GLU A 123 8.04 -2.00 5.51
N LYS A 124 9.06 -1.76 4.69
CA LYS A 124 10.30 -2.53 4.70
C LYS A 124 11.49 -1.60 4.44
N CYS A 125 12.41 -1.53 5.39
CA CYS A 125 13.67 -0.81 5.28
C CYS A 125 14.83 -1.79 5.31
N SER A 126 15.68 -1.76 4.28
CA SER A 126 16.88 -2.60 4.18
C SER A 126 18.12 -1.72 4.13
N SER A 127 19.12 -2.01 4.95
CA SER A 127 20.38 -1.26 4.91
C SER A 127 21.13 -1.52 3.61
N GLU A 128 21.58 -0.45 2.96
CA GLU A 128 22.44 -0.52 1.77
C GLU A 128 23.87 -0.98 2.13
N VAL A 129 24.30 -0.73 3.36
CA VAL A 129 25.64 -1.09 3.84
C VAL A 129 25.68 -2.53 4.34
N THR A 130 24.60 -3.00 4.98
CA THR A 130 24.51 -4.35 5.55
C THR A 130 23.13 -4.93 5.29
N LYS A 131 22.97 -5.63 4.16
CA LYS A 131 21.69 -6.25 3.75
C LYS A 131 21.02 -7.14 4.82
N LYS A 132 21.78 -7.62 5.81
CA LYS A 132 21.25 -8.39 6.96
C LYS A 132 20.40 -7.55 7.92
N LYS A 133 20.56 -6.22 7.97
CA LYS A 133 19.73 -5.33 8.79
C LYS A 133 18.50 -4.92 7.99
N THR A 134 17.41 -5.66 8.20
CA THR A 134 16.11 -5.36 7.62
C THR A 134 15.11 -5.10 8.74
N HIS A 135 14.37 -4.01 8.64
CA HIS A 135 13.19 -3.74 9.45
C HIS A 135 11.96 -3.92 8.56
N SER A 136 10.99 -4.72 8.97
CA SER A 136 9.74 -4.83 8.22
C SER A 136 8.54 -4.94 9.16
N THR A 137 7.50 -4.20 8.84
CA THR A 137 6.21 -4.22 9.52
C THR A 137 5.13 -4.50 8.50
N ARG A 138 4.20 -5.40 8.81
CA ARG A 138 3.06 -5.69 7.95
C ARG A 138 1.81 -5.78 8.81
N GLU A 139 0.90 -4.85 8.63
CA GLU A 139 -0.32 -4.74 9.41
C GLU A 139 -1.54 -4.86 8.51
N LYS A 140 -2.62 -5.44 9.04
CA LYS A 140 -3.86 -5.70 8.31
C LYS A 140 -5.02 -5.16 9.12
N PHE A 141 -5.89 -4.41 8.47
CA PHE A 141 -7.07 -3.80 9.06
C PHE A 141 -8.30 -4.12 8.21
N LYS A 142 -9.46 -4.15 8.85
CA LYS A 142 -10.76 -4.29 8.19
C LYS A 142 -11.66 -3.14 8.63
N PHE A 143 -12.20 -2.41 7.68
CA PHE A 143 -13.07 -1.26 7.93
C PHE A 143 -14.37 -1.37 7.17
N LYS A 144 -15.36 -0.56 7.56
CA LYS A 144 -16.45 -0.24 6.65
C LYS A 144 -15.96 0.81 5.65
N ILE A 145 -16.34 0.70 4.38
CA ILE A 145 -15.90 1.66 3.36
C ILE A 145 -16.45 3.05 3.67
N THR A 146 -17.70 3.12 4.12
CA THR A 146 -18.35 4.37 4.56
C THR A 146 -17.68 5.07 5.74
N ASP A 147 -16.83 4.36 6.50
CA ASP A 147 -16.08 4.96 7.61
C ASP A 147 -14.77 5.62 7.11
N LEU A 148 -14.37 5.39 5.86
CA LEU A 148 -13.18 6.00 5.27
C LEU A 148 -13.50 7.39 4.73
N ASN A 149 -12.90 8.41 5.33
CA ASN A 149 -12.96 9.79 4.83
C ASN A 149 -12.03 9.96 3.61
N GLU A 150 -12.48 10.71 2.61
CA GLU A 150 -11.69 11.16 1.46
C GLU A 150 -10.39 11.88 1.88
N ASP A 151 -10.37 12.59 3.01
CA ASP A 151 -9.15 13.22 3.55
C ASP A 151 -8.03 12.23 3.89
N LEU A 152 -8.38 10.94 4.09
CA LEU A 152 -7.41 9.88 4.29
C LEU A 152 -6.46 9.76 3.09
N SER A 153 -6.86 10.18 1.88
CA SER A 153 -6.00 10.16 0.69
C SER A 153 -4.73 11.00 0.90
N GLN A 154 -4.85 12.19 1.52
CA GLN A 154 -3.71 13.07 1.77
C GLN A 154 -2.79 12.46 2.83
N THR A 155 -3.36 11.87 3.87
CA THR A 155 -2.59 11.20 4.92
C THR A 155 -1.85 9.97 4.38
N ILE A 156 -2.47 9.21 3.49
CA ILE A 156 -1.81 8.10 2.80
C ILE A 156 -0.69 8.62 1.91
N LEU A 157 -0.90 9.70 1.14
CA LEU A 157 0.17 10.30 0.35
C LEU A 157 1.34 10.73 1.24
N ASP A 158 1.07 11.46 2.32
CA ASP A 158 2.07 11.91 3.30
C ASP A 158 2.86 10.73 3.88
N TRP A 159 2.19 9.59 4.11
CA TRP A 159 2.86 8.36 4.51
C TRP A 159 3.69 7.75 3.36
N LEU A 160 3.19 7.67 2.13
CA LEU A 160 3.94 7.13 0.99
C LEU A 160 5.21 7.95 0.68
N VAL A 161 5.20 9.27 0.93
CA VAL A 161 6.35 10.17 0.75
C VAL A 161 7.22 10.33 1.99
N PHE A 162 7.05 9.46 3.00
CA PHE A 162 7.87 9.44 4.22
C PHE A 162 7.80 10.72 5.08
N LYS A 163 6.75 11.53 4.93
CA LYS A 163 6.53 12.75 5.73
C LYS A 163 6.02 12.42 7.15
N ILE A 164 5.24 11.36 7.29
CA ILE A 164 4.72 10.87 8.58
C ILE A 164 5.15 9.42 8.84
N LYS A 165 5.06 8.96 10.09
CA LYS A 165 5.37 7.56 10.45
C LYS A 165 4.14 6.65 10.30
N THR A 166 4.37 5.34 10.33
CA THR A 166 3.31 4.33 10.25
C THR A 166 2.33 4.45 11.43
N GLU A 167 2.80 4.81 12.62
CA GLU A 167 1.94 5.05 13.78
C GLU A 167 0.98 6.23 13.58
N ASP A 168 1.40 7.26 12.84
CA ASP A 168 0.55 8.43 12.58
C ASP A 168 -0.51 8.12 11.53
N LEU A 169 -0.15 7.37 10.47
CA LEU A 169 -1.13 6.82 9.52
C LEU A 169 -2.20 5.98 10.25
N LYS A 170 -1.79 5.17 11.22
CA LYS A 170 -2.72 4.33 11.99
C LYS A 170 -3.72 5.15 12.81
N LYS A 171 -3.31 6.28 13.39
CA LYS A 171 -4.22 7.16 14.15
C LYS A 171 -5.28 7.82 13.27
N SER A 172 -4.99 7.99 11.98
CA SER A 172 -5.94 8.52 10.99
C SER A 172 -6.85 7.45 10.37
N LEU A 173 -6.60 6.16 10.61
CA LEU A 173 -7.54 5.11 10.22
C LEU A 173 -8.71 5.06 11.22
N PRO A 174 -9.92 4.64 10.77
CA PRO A 174 -11.07 4.54 11.68
C PRO A 174 -10.78 3.65 12.89
N ILE A 175 -11.28 4.04 14.07
CA ILE A 175 -11.03 3.36 15.35
C ILE A 175 -11.75 1.98 15.41
N THR A 176 -12.65 1.68 14.48
CA THR A 176 -13.39 0.41 14.39
C THR A 176 -12.47 -0.73 13.95
N HIS A 177 -11.61 -1.18 14.86
CA HIS A 177 -10.98 -2.48 14.78
C HIS A 177 -12.06 -3.55 14.99
N PHE A 178 -12.60 -4.07 13.89
CA PHE A 178 -13.29 -5.35 13.94
C PHE A 178 -12.23 -6.42 14.21
N HIS A 179 -11.98 -6.69 15.49
CA HIS A 179 -11.39 -7.95 15.91
C HIS A 179 -12.40 -9.05 15.52
N ASN A 180 -11.93 -9.99 14.71
CA ASN A 180 -12.57 -11.29 14.61
C ASN A 180 -12.47 -11.98 15.97
#